data_AF-H5S964-F1
#
_entry.id   AF-H5S964-F1
#
_cell.length_a   1.000
_cell.length_b   1.000
_cell.length_c   1.000
_cell.angle_alpha   90.00
_cell.angle_beta   90.00
_cell.angle_gamma   90.00
#
_symmetry.space_group_name_H-M   'P 1'
#
loop_
_entity.id
_entity.type
_entity.pdbx_description
1 polymer ?
#
loop_
_entity_poly.entity_id
_entity_poly.type
_entity_poly.pdbx_seq_one_letter_code
_entity_poly.pdbx_strand_id
1 'polypeptide(L)' 'MSDPEDAPIFAAAVISRPDIVLSNDFETFHSARAKAFWKRHGIQLESLYGLLCLFGRRKRKEGEGRA' A
#
# COMPACT_ATOMS: atom_id res chain seq x y z
N MET A 1 14.42 -9.19 -12.20
CA MET A 1 13.17 -8.92 -11.44
C MET A 1 12.77 -7.49 -11.76
N SER A 2 11.66 -7.30 -12.46
CA SER A 2 11.19 -5.99 -12.96
C SER A 2 10.97 -4.99 -11.84
N ASP A 3 11.15 -3.70 -12.16
CA ASP A 3 10.87 -2.61 -11.26
C ASP A 3 9.37 -2.57 -10.98
N PRO A 4 8.89 -2.39 -9.73
CA PRO A 4 7.50 -2.04 -9.48
C PRO A 4 7.03 -0.87 -10.35
N GLU A 5 7.91 0.06 -10.68
CA GLU A 5 7.65 1.18 -11.60
C GLU A 5 7.22 0.74 -13.01
N ASP A 6 7.66 -0.45 -13.44
CA ASP A 6 7.33 -1.00 -14.77
C ASP A 6 5.92 -1.63 -14.80
N ALA A 7 5.32 -1.90 -13.64
CA ALA A 7 3.99 -2.51 -13.58
C ALA A 7 2.90 -1.44 -13.86
N PRO A 8 1.95 -1.69 -14.78
CA PRO A 8 0.93 -0.71 -15.17
C PRO A 8 0.15 -0.11 -14.00
N ILE A 9 -0.09 -0.89 -12.94
CA ILE A 9 -0.83 -0.44 -11.77
C ILE A 9 -0.07 0.62 -10.94
N PHE A 10 1.26 0.53 -10.87
CA PHE A 10 2.09 1.52 -10.18
C PHE A 10 2.14 2.81 -10.98
N ALA A 11 2.32 2.72 -12.31
CA ALA A 11 2.26 3.87 -13.20
C ALA A 11 0.89 4.57 -13.16
N ALA A 12 -0.21 3.81 -13.19
CA ALA A 12 -1.56 4.34 -13.08
C ALA A 12 -1.79 5.06 -11.74
N ALA A 13 -1.24 4.56 -10.64
CA ALA A 13 -1.33 5.20 -9.33
C ALA A 13 -0.59 6.54 -9.29
N VAL A 14 0.57 6.67 -9.96
CA VAL A 14 1.28 7.96 -10.04
C VAL A 14 0.47 9.00 -10.80
N ILE A 15 -0.20 8.60 -11.88
CA ILE A 15 -1.00 9.50 -12.72
C ILE A 15 -2.29 9.91 -11.99
N SER A 16 -3.00 8.95 -11.42
CA SER A 16 -4.29 9.20 -10.74
C SER A 16 -4.14 9.85 -9.36
N ARG A 17 -2.95 9.77 -8.74
CA ARG A 17 -2.63 10.33 -7.42
C ARG A 17 -3.67 10.01 -6.35
N PRO A 18 -4.01 8.73 -6.12
CA PRO A 18 -4.94 8.37 -5.07
C PRO A 18 -4.29 8.63 -3.72
N ASP A 19 -5.09 9.02 -2.72
CA ASP A 19 -4.62 9.10 -1.34
C ASP A 19 -4.27 7.71 -0.78
N ILE A 20 -5.06 6.69 -1.17
CA ILE A 20 -4.92 5.31 -0.68
C ILE A 20 -5.04 4.30 -1.85
N VAL A 21 -4.10 3.37 -1.93
CA VAL A 21 -4.19 2.14 -2.73
C VAL A 21 -4.54 0.97 -1.80
N LEU A 22 -5.52 0.17 -2.23
CA LEU A 22 -5.98 -1.01 -1.50
C LEU A 22 -5.56 -2.28 -2.20
N SER A 23 -4.80 -3.13 -1.52
CA SER A 23 -4.43 -4.44 -2.04
C SER A 23 -4.22 -5.46 -0.93
N ASN A 24 -4.78 -6.66 -1.15
CA ASN A 24 -4.50 -7.85 -0.34
C ASN A 24 -3.42 -8.75 -0.96
N ASP A 25 -2.84 -8.35 -2.11
CA ASP A 25 -1.66 -9.02 -2.66
C ASP A 25 -0.41 -8.47 -1.96
N PHE A 26 0.02 -9.20 -0.94
CA PHE A 26 1.15 -8.81 -0.10
C PHE A 26 2.49 -8.97 -0.81
N GLU A 27 2.64 -9.95 -1.69
CA GLU A 27 3.91 -10.21 -2.38
C GLU A 27 4.22 -9.07 -3.35
N THR A 28 3.23 -8.63 -4.11
CA THR A 28 3.40 -7.58 -5.11
C THR A 28 3.42 -6.19 -4.47
N PHE A 29 2.44 -5.87 -3.62
CA PHE A 29 2.22 -4.49 -3.17
C PHE A 29 2.87 -4.18 -1.83
N HIS A 30 3.01 -5.16 -0.94
CA HIS A 30 3.50 -4.95 0.43
C HIS A 30 4.97 -5.33 0.62
N SER A 31 5.67 -5.68 -0.47
CA SER A 31 7.13 -5.84 -0.47
C SER A 31 7.83 -4.54 -0.05
N ALA A 32 9.05 -4.65 0.49
CA ALA A 32 9.82 -3.48 0.94
C ALA A 32 10.01 -2.44 -0.19
N ARG A 33 10.25 -2.92 -1.43
CA ARG A 33 10.42 -2.05 -2.60
C ARG A 33 9.12 -1.34 -2.98
N ALA A 34 8.00 -2.06 -3.01
CA ALA A 34 6.71 -1.46 -3.32
C ALA A 34 6.30 -0.43 -2.24
N LYS A 35 6.50 -0.75 -0.95
CA LYS A 35 6.31 0.22 0.15
C LYS A 35 7.16 1.48 0.00
N ALA A 36 8.41 1.35 -0.42
CA ALA A 36 9.27 2.49 -0.71
C ALA A 36 8.74 3.34 -1.87
N PHE A 37 8.25 2.71 -2.94
CA PHE A 37 7.58 3.39 -4.04
C PHE A 37 6.37 4.20 -3.55
N TRP A 38 5.42 3.56 -2.85
CA TRP A 38 4.20 4.23 -2.37
C TRP A 38 4.53 5.43 -1.49
N LYS A 39 5.46 5.24 -0.54
CA LYS A 39 5.94 6.30 0.35
C LYS A 39 6.56 7.46 -0.41
N ARG A 40 7.40 7.20 -1.43
CA ARG A 40 8.04 8.25 -2.25
C ARG A 40 7.01 9.10 -3.00
N HIS A 41 5.89 8.50 -3.39
CA HIS A 41 4.80 9.19 -4.10
C HIS A 41 3.73 9.76 -3.16
N GLY A 42 3.89 9.64 -1.84
CA GLY A 42 2.91 10.12 -0.86
C GLY A 42 1.59 9.33 -0.86
N ILE A 43 1.59 8.12 -1.43
CA ILE A 43 0.41 7.27 -1.54
C ILE A 43 0.42 6.30 -0.35
N GLN A 44 -0.71 6.19 0.36
CA GLN A 44 -0.84 5.19 1.41
C GLN A 44 -1.18 3.83 0.78
N LEU A 45 -0.54 2.77 1.26
CA LEU A 45 -0.91 1.40 0.90
C LEU A 45 -1.57 0.72 2.10
N GLU A 46 -2.75 0.18 1.90
CA GLU A 46 -3.48 -0.56 2.93
C GLU A 46 -3.95 -1.92 2.42
N SER A 47 -4.03 -2.89 3.32
CA SER A 47 -4.83 -4.09 3.12
C SER A 47 -6.30 -3.78 3.46
N LEU A 48 -7.23 -4.66 3.08
CA LEU A 48 -8.63 -4.51 3.51
C LEU A 48 -8.73 -4.44 5.05
N TYR A 49 -7.94 -5.25 5.77
CA TYR A 49 -7.91 -5.20 7.23
C TYR A 49 -7.40 -3.83 7.74
N GLY A 50 -6.29 -3.34 7.18
CA GLY A 50 -5.73 -2.04 7.54
C GLY A 50 -6.68 -0.88 7.29
N LEU A 51 -7.40 -0.90 6.18
CA LEU A 51 -8.45 0.07 5.86
C LEU A 51 -9.61 0.04 6.87
N LEU A 52 -10.08 -1.15 7.23
CA LEU A 52 -11.12 -1.29 8.24
C LEU A 52 -10.67 -0.76 9.60
N CYS A 53 -9.37 -0.86 9.91
CA CYS A 53 -8.80 -0.21 11.09
C CYS A 53 -8.77 1.32 10.97
N LEU A 54 -8.39 1.88 9.82
CA LEU A 54 -8.43 3.34 9.59
C LEU A 54 -9.84 3.91 9.77
N PHE A 55 -10.87 3.18 9.32
CA PHE A 55 -12.27 3.57 9.50
C PHE A 55 -12.84 3.28 10.89
N GLY A 56 -12.04 2.82 11.84
CA GLY A 56 -12.49 2.48 13.20
C GLY A 56 -13.45 1.28 13.25
N ARG A 57 -13.61 0.54 12.15
CA ARG A 57 -14.46 -0.67 12.08
C ARG A 57 -13.79 -1.90 12.65
N ARG A 58 -12.47 -1.86 12.84
CA ARG A 58 -11.67 -2.87 13.56
C ARG A 58 -10.60 -2.20 14.42
N LYS A 59 -10.21 -2.86 15.52
CA LYS A 59 -9.03 -2.45 16.30
C LYS A 59 -7.77 -3.09 15.71
N ARG A 60 -6.68 -2.32 15.55
CA ARG A 60 -5.37 -2.91 15.26
C ARG A 60 -4.98 -3.78 16.46
N LYS A 61 -4.46 -4.98 16.19
CA LYS A 61 -3.77 -5.75 17.24
C LYS A 61 -2.50 -4.97 17.62
N GLU A 62 -2.33 -4.71 18.90
CA GLU A 62 -1.12 -4.06 19.42
C GLU A 62 0.08 -4.95 19.05
N GLY A 63 0.91 -4.50 18.10
CA GLY A 63 2.10 -5.23 17.63
C GLY A 63 2.37 -5.20 16.12
N GLU A 64 1.39 -4.95 15.26
CA GLU A 64 1.55 -5.11 13.79
C GLU A 64 1.62 -3.78 13.02
N GLY A 65 2.27 -2.76 13.58
CA GLY A 65 2.15 -1.39 13.06
C GLY A 65 3.41 -0.53 12.96
N ARG A 66 4.61 -1.05 13.26
CA ARG A 66 5.86 -0.30 13.07
C ARG A 66 6.98 -1.25 12.61
N ALA A 67 7.24 -1.23 11.31
CA ALA A 67 8.54 -1.50 10.70
C ALA A 67 8.64 -0.62 9.45
#